data_AF-A0A6J6EDL2-F1
#
_entry.id   AF-A0A6J6EDL2-F1
#
_cell.length_a   1.000
_cell.length_b   1.000
_cell.length_c   1.000
_cell.angle_alpha   90.00
_cell.angle_beta   90.00
_cell.angle_gamma   90.00
#
_symmetry.space_group_name_H-M   'P 1'
#
loop_
_entity.id
_entity.type
_entity.pdbx_description
1 polymer ?
#
loop_
_entity_poly.entity_id
_entity_poly.type
_entity_poly.pdbx_seq_one_letter_code
_entity_poly.pdbx_strand_id
1 'polypeptide(L)'
;MARAKTVGFALPEEMLADLDIVVTEFAGGNRSEFLRIAVRHYRAQMMANRMAALRAEAKTQRGGRNYTADEVRELVARLKSD
;
A
#
# COMPACT_ATOMS: atom_id res chain seq x y z
N MET A 1 -0.29 11.83 -21.24
CA MET A 1 -0.72 10.46 -20.90
C MET A 1 0.41 9.52 -21.28
N ALA A 2 0.99 8.76 -20.34
CA ALA A 2 2.01 7.76 -20.68
C ALA A 2 1.37 6.67 -21.56
N ARG A 3 2.02 6.32 -22.67
CA ARG A 3 1.51 5.31 -23.63
C ARG A 3 1.50 3.93 -22.97
N ALA A 4 0.39 3.20 -23.09
CA ALA A 4 0.33 1.81 -22.62
C ALA A 4 1.29 0.95 -23.44
N LYS A 5 2.07 0.10 -22.76
CA LYS A 5 2.93 -0.92 -23.38
C LYS A 5 2.33 -2.29 -23.09
N THR A 6 2.19 -3.12 -24.13
CA THR A 6 1.73 -4.49 -23.97
C THR A 6 2.78 -5.31 -23.24
N VAL A 7 2.33 -6.07 -22.26
CA VAL A 7 3.12 -6.99 -21.44
C VAL A 7 2.44 -8.37 -21.47
N GLY A 8 3.22 -9.43 -21.63
CA GLY A 8 2.73 -10.81 -21.59
C GLY A 8 2.98 -11.44 -20.22
N PHE A 9 2.01 -12.20 -19.73
CA PHE A 9 2.12 -12.96 -18.48
C PHE A 9 1.85 -14.44 -18.76
N ALA A 10 2.63 -15.31 -18.14
CA ALA A 10 2.36 -16.74 -18.11
C ALA A 10 1.49 -17.06 -16.90
N LEU A 11 0.45 -17.85 -17.11
CA LEU A 11 -0.42 -18.37 -16.07
C LEU A 11 -0.57 -19.89 -16.29
N PRO A 12 -0.70 -20.67 -15.20
CA PRO A 12 -1.14 -22.05 -15.30
C PRO A 12 -2.49 -22.14 -16.02
N GLU A 13 -2.68 -23.22 -16.79
CA GLU A 13 -3.89 -23.40 -17.61
C GLU A 13 -5.15 -23.49 -16.74
N GLU A 14 -5.04 -24.11 -15.57
CA GLU A 14 -6.11 -24.24 -14.59
C GLU A 14 -6.62 -22.87 -14.07
N MET A 15 -5.79 -21.83 -14.13
CA MET A 15 -6.18 -20.48 -13.69
C MET A 15 -6.96 -19.69 -14.74
N LEU A 16 -7.06 -20.18 -15.98
CA LEU A 16 -7.69 -19.42 -17.06
C LEU A 16 -9.19 -19.23 -16.83
N ALA A 17 -9.87 -20.27 -16.32
CA ALA A 17 -11.29 -20.20 -15.99
C ALA A 17 -11.55 -19.16 -14.89
N ASP A 18 -10.78 -19.23 -13.80
CA ASP A 18 -10.89 -18.27 -12.69
C ASP A 18 -10.55 -16.84 -13.16
N LEU A 19 -9.54 -16.69 -14.01
CA LEU A 19 -9.16 -15.40 -14.59
C LEU A 19 -10.33 -14.78 -15.37
N ASP A 20 -11.00 -15.55 -16.22
CA ASP A 20 -12.12 -15.03 -17.00
C ASP A 20 -13.30 -14.62 -16.11
N ILE A 21 -13.57 -15.36 -15.03
CA ILE A 21 -14.59 -15.01 -14.03
C ILE A 21 -14.24 -13.67 -13.36
N VAL A 22 -13.04 -13.53 -12.80
CA VAL A 22 -12.66 -12.32 -12.06
C VAL A 22 -12.50 -11.11 -12.98
N VAL A 23 -12.03 -11.31 -14.22
CA VAL A 23 -11.92 -10.22 -15.20
C VAL A 23 -13.30 -9.76 -15.65
N THR A 24 -14.26 -10.68 -15.78
CA THR A 24 -15.66 -10.32 -16.06
C THR A 24 -16.25 -9.51 -14.92
N GLU A 25 -16.13 -10.00 -13.69
CA GLU A 25 -16.69 -9.35 -12.49
C GLU A 25 -16.09 -7.96 -12.24
N PHE A 26 -14.76 -7.86 -12.22
CA PHE A 26 -14.09 -6.64 -11.76
C PHE A 26 -13.67 -5.68 -12.87
N ALA A 27 -13.76 -6.10 -14.14
CA ALA A 27 -13.30 -5.29 -15.27
C ALA A 27 -14.13 -5.47 -16.55
N GLY A 28 -15.33 -6.05 -16.47
CA GLY A 28 -16.23 -6.21 -17.61
C GLY A 28 -15.63 -7.00 -18.77
N GLY A 29 -14.76 -7.97 -18.48
CA GLY A 29 -14.12 -8.82 -19.49
C GLY A 29 -12.76 -8.26 -20.00
N ASN A 30 -12.35 -7.07 -19.57
CA ASN A 30 -11.09 -6.47 -20.01
C ASN A 30 -9.91 -6.84 -19.12
N ARG A 31 -9.09 -7.81 -19.57
CA ARG A 31 -7.88 -8.26 -18.85
C ARG A 31 -6.87 -7.14 -18.56
N SER A 32 -6.72 -6.18 -19.47
CA SER A 32 -5.80 -5.04 -19.26
C SER A 32 -6.32 -4.09 -18.19
N GLU A 33 -7.63 -3.84 -18.13
CA GLU A 33 -8.19 -3.01 -17.08
C GLU A 33 -8.19 -3.72 -15.73
N PHE A 34 -8.51 -5.02 -15.71
CA PHE A 34 -8.35 -5.85 -14.52
C PHE A 34 -6.93 -5.74 -13.95
N LEU A 35 -5.90 -5.89 -14.79
CA LEU A 35 -4.52 -5.77 -14.35
C LEU A 35 -4.20 -4.36 -13.82
N ARG A 36 -4.72 -3.29 -14.44
CA ARG A 36 -4.52 -1.92 -13.94
C ARG A 36 -5.17 -1.73 -12.57
N ILE A 37 -6.37 -2.26 -12.37
CA ILE A 37 -7.07 -2.24 -11.07
C ILE A 37 -6.25 -3.00 -10.04
N ALA A 38 -5.85 -4.23 -10.34
CA ALA A 38 -5.04 -5.07 -9.46
C ALA A 38 -3.73 -4.39 -9.06
N VAL A 39 -2.97 -3.84 -10.00
CA VAL A 39 -1.71 -3.13 -9.73
C VAL A 39 -1.92 -1.93 -8.81
N ARG A 40 -2.96 -1.12 -9.05
CA ARG A 40 -3.30 0.02 -8.18
C ARG A 40 -3.66 -0.45 -6.77
N HIS A 41 -4.47 -1.50 -6.67
CA HIS A 41 -4.87 -2.06 -5.39
C HIS A 41 -3.66 -2.58 -4.59
N TYR A 42 -2.81 -3.41 -5.20
CA TYR A 42 -1.64 -3.95 -4.50
C TYR A 42 -0.65 -2.85 -4.11
N ARG A 43 -0.47 -1.81 -4.94
CA ARG A 43 0.36 -0.66 -4.58
C ARG A 43 -0.18 0.10 -3.37
N ALA A 44 -1.50 0.32 -3.30
CA ALA A 44 -2.15 0.94 -2.16
C ALA A 44 -1.96 0.09 -0.89
N GLN A 45 -2.12 -1.24 -1.01
CA GLN A 45 -1.91 -2.17 0.09
C GLN A 45 -0.46 -2.18 0.58
N MET A 46 0.54 -2.17 -0.32
CA MET A 46 1.95 -2.05 0.06
C MET A 46 2.22 -0.78 0.87
N MET A 47 1.63 0.35 0.46
CA MET A 47 1.79 1.61 1.19
C MET A 47 1.12 1.54 2.56
N ALA A 48 -0.09 0.98 2.65
CA ALA A 48 -0.80 0.79 3.92
C ALA A 48 0.02 -0.09 4.88
N ASN A 49 0.56 -1.21 4.40
CA ASN A 49 1.41 -2.11 5.19
C ASN A 49 2.67 -1.40 5.70
N ARG A 50 3.32 -0.59 4.84
CA ARG A 50 4.48 0.22 5.25
C ARG A 50 4.13 1.23 6.33
N MET A 51 3.01 1.92 6.21
CA MET A 51 2.57 2.90 7.22
C MET A 51 2.21 2.22 8.55
N ALA A 52 1.57 1.05 8.49
CA ALA A 52 1.28 0.26 9.68
C ALA A 52 2.56 -0.18 10.39
N ALA A 53 3.57 -0.64 9.64
CA ALA A 53 4.88 -1.01 10.18
C ALA A 53 5.58 0.17 10.88
N LEU A 54 5.64 1.35 10.24
CA LEU A 54 6.22 2.54 10.84
C LEU A 54 5.49 2.99 12.12
N ARG A 55 4.16 2.89 12.14
CA ARG A 55 3.37 3.19 13.34
C ARG A 55 3.67 2.22 14.47
N ALA A 56 3.80 0.92 14.17
CA ALA A 56 4.15 -0.09 15.15
C ALA A 56 5.55 0.16 15.72
N GLU A 57 6.54 0.44 14.87
CA GLU A 57 7.90 0.78 15.27
C GLU A 57 7.93 2.02 16.17
N ALA A 58 7.27 3.11 15.76
CA ALA A 58 7.20 4.34 16.55
C ALA A 58 6.52 4.11 17.91
N LYS A 59 5.49 3.24 17.99
CA LYS A 59 4.83 2.88 19.25
C LYS A 59 5.81 2.14 20.18
N THR A 60 6.59 1.22 19.65
CA THR A 60 7.61 0.48 20.41
C THR A 60 8.72 1.41 20.91
N GLN A 61 9.25 2.29 20.05
CA GLN A 61 10.30 3.26 20.42
C GLN A 61 9.83 4.25 21.50
N ARG A 62 8.55 4.65 21.48
CA ARG A 62 7.96 5.53 22.50
C ARG A 62 7.60 4.80 23.80
N GLY A 63 7.88 3.49 23.91
CA GLY A 63 7.49 2.69 25.07
C GLY A 63 5.98 2.69 25.34
N GLY A 64 5.16 2.84 24.29
CA GLY A 64 3.71 2.97 24.41
C GLY A 64 3.20 4.35 24.87
N ARG A 65 4.08 5.35 25.06
CA ARG A 65 3.69 6.69 25.52
C ARG A 65 3.20 7.56 24.37
N ASN A 66 1.99 8.08 24.51
CA ASN A 66 1.48 9.15 23.65
C ASN A 66 1.97 10.49 24.21
N TYR A 67 2.51 11.32 23.33
CA TYR A 67 2.93 12.70 23.61
C TYR A 67 1.97 13.63 22.89
N THR A 68 1.49 14.63 23.59
CA THR A 68 0.75 15.76 23.05
C THR A 68 1.69 16.72 22.30
N ALA A 69 1.13 17.61 21.50
CA ALA A 69 1.93 18.57 20.74
C ALA A 69 2.71 19.55 21.64
N ASP A 70 2.19 19.85 22.84
CA ASP A 70 2.84 20.74 23.81
C ASP A 70 4.01 20.02 24.50
N GLU A 71 3.82 18.77 24.93
CA GLU A 71 4.91 17.96 25.51
C GLU A 71 6.07 17.76 24.52
N VAL A 72 5.77 17.58 23.23
CA VAL A 72 6.82 17.49 22.20
C VAL A 72 7.57 18.82 22.05
N ARG A 73 6.84 19.94 22.06
CA ARG A 73 7.47 21.28 21.95
C ARG A 73 8.38 21.57 23.14
N GLU A 74 7.95 21.24 24.35
CA GLU A 74 8.76 21.38 25.57
C GLU A 74 10.00 20.49 25.54
N LEU A 75 9.87 19.24 25.06
CA LEU A 75 11.01 18.32 24.93
C LEU A 75 12.06 18.86 23.96
N VAL A 76 11.62 19.36 22.81
CA VAL A 76 12.51 19.94 21.78
C VAL A 76 13.18 21.22 22.28
N ALA A 77 12.45 22.08 23.00
CA ALA A 77 13.01 23.30 23.57
C ALA A 77 14.13 22.98 24.56
N ARG A 78 13.90 22.01 25.45
CA ARG A 78 14.88 21.54 26.44
C ARG A 78 16.16 21.01 25.82
N LEU A 79 16.05 20.18 24.78
CA LEU A 79 17.20 19.60 24.06
C LEU A 79 18.01 20.62 23.25
N LYS A 80 17.47 21.81 22.96
CA LYS A 80 18.17 22.89 22.25
C LYS A 80 18.87 23.88 23.18
N SER A 81 18.61 23.81 24.48
CA SER A 81 19.18 24.69 25.50
C SER A 81 20.36 24.07 26.25
N ASP A 82 20.62 22.78 26.03
CA ASP A 82 21.89 22.09 26.32
C ASP A 82 22.85 22.20 25.11
#